data_AF-A0A8J2BED0-F1
#
_entry.id   AF-A0A8J2BED0-F1
#
_cell.length_a   1.000
_cell.length_b   1.000
_cell.length_c   1.000
_cell.angle_alpha   90.00
_cell.angle_beta   90.00
_cell.angle_gamma   90.00
#
_symmetry.space_group_name_H-M   'P 1'
#
loop_
_entity.id
_entity.type
_entity.pdbx_description
1 polymer ?
#
loop_
_entity_poly.entity_id
_entity_poly.type
_entity_poly.pdbx_seq_one_letter_code
_entity_poly.pdbx_strand_id
1 'polypeptide(L)'
;MKLLLILWQKCFQANLPVEDYFVRNEWMELINSLNGLGLGAASVLGVMMETNANLVRNAKPHVVLQFVDFLKRLGPDATWLNLLQGFCSCLGVPIQCQQQLVLQSVYDPGSIQPNTEWIGNKKKLLLSCRLGSVVCPFPETLRAQYTGGEASAAIYGHTLLASGIRDLFVSWHSSDGQLWQLGNTEKFGLYFSPKQLGLKTFTFPDDSDRRQWVNLADIMWVLDPNACFNVVFDTRERWPDRQKKMSKSEKASMQAKQVLANFFIAQLQMLTEMCLDRQVNAIGAIEKEYFYELVVCGVWHPFLPEIVRSRFAALTDNLWIDRHPHYEMEVPNFIRKYFGTTAMQMITAGTAQHQSELPKFELITPPVTSKQGEAEQAGNMKVNPFYGITSSQKFQLLLGYIQYHMEKMEGKMCITQKGLNQYTGALMEMGLHLLRFGFIPTWDQLCDILEPILKCMDGRTDWLKQATDQLTPRSAFVLDVGPNG
;
A
#
# COMPACT_ATOMS: atom_id res chain seq x y z
N MET A 1 -31.69 -19.85 -6.31
CA MET A 1 -31.05 -18.64 -5.74
C MET A 1 -29.75 -18.25 -6.43
N LYS A 2 -28.67 -19.05 -6.43
CA LYS A 2 -27.40 -18.66 -7.10
C LYS A 2 -27.55 -18.22 -8.56
N LEU A 3 -28.37 -18.93 -9.35
CA LEU A 3 -28.68 -18.54 -10.74
C LEU A 3 -29.41 -17.19 -10.84
N LEU A 4 -30.27 -16.86 -9.88
CA LEU A 4 -30.95 -15.56 -9.82
C LEU A 4 -29.95 -14.44 -9.53
N LEU A 5 -29.00 -14.66 -8.61
CA LEU A 5 -27.94 -13.70 -8.33
C LEU A 5 -27.05 -13.44 -9.55
N ILE A 6 -26.70 -14.48 -10.31
CA ILE A 6 -25.95 -14.35 -11.57
C ILE A 6 -26.79 -13.63 -12.64
N LEU A 7 -28.07 -13.99 -12.77
CA LEU A 7 -28.99 -13.31 -13.69
C LEU A 7 -29.08 -11.82 -13.37
N TRP A 8 -29.27 -11.49 -12.10
CA TRP A 8 -29.24 -10.12 -11.59
C TRP A 8 -27.94 -9.43 -11.99
N GLN A 9 -26.79 -9.97 -11.62
CA GLN A 9 -25.49 -9.42 -12.02
C GLN A 9 -25.43 -9.08 -13.52
N LYS A 10 -25.94 -9.96 -14.39
CA LYS A 10 -25.96 -9.74 -15.84
C LYS A 10 -26.98 -8.70 -16.29
N CYS A 11 -28.15 -8.62 -15.66
CA CYS A 11 -29.13 -7.59 -15.95
C CYS A 11 -28.66 -6.18 -15.52
N PHE A 12 -27.79 -6.08 -14.51
CA PHE A 12 -27.31 -4.82 -13.95
C PHE A 12 -26.02 -4.28 -14.59
N GLN A 13 -25.28 -5.11 -15.33
CA GLN A 13 -24.04 -4.66 -15.96
C GLN A 13 -24.32 -3.56 -17.01
N ALA A 14 -23.93 -2.33 -16.68
CA ALA A 14 -24.01 -1.14 -17.54
C ALA A 14 -25.43 -0.72 -17.97
N ASN A 15 -26.41 -0.76 -17.06
CA ASN A 15 -27.80 -0.41 -17.36
C ASN A 15 -28.41 0.56 -16.31
N LEU A 16 -28.16 1.86 -16.50
CA LEU A 16 -28.57 2.95 -15.59
C LEU A 16 -30.05 2.88 -15.15
N PRO A 17 -31.06 2.72 -16.04
CA PRO A 17 -32.46 2.61 -15.60
C PRO A 17 -32.73 1.47 -14.61
N VAL A 18 -32.05 0.35 -14.81
CA VAL A 18 -32.21 -0.86 -14.00
C VAL A 18 -31.49 -0.70 -12.65
N GLU A 19 -30.43 0.10 -12.61
CA GLU A 19 -29.73 0.49 -11.39
C GLU A 19 -30.57 1.41 -10.49
N ASP A 20 -31.23 2.42 -11.07
CA ASP A 20 -32.15 3.28 -10.31
C ASP A 20 -33.34 2.50 -9.75
N TYR A 21 -33.80 1.49 -10.50
CA TYR A 21 -34.81 0.56 -10.01
C TYR A 21 -34.28 -0.24 -8.82
N PHE A 22 -33.03 -0.71 -8.87
CA PHE A 22 -32.40 -1.46 -7.79
C PHE A 22 -32.29 -0.65 -6.49
N VAL A 23 -31.84 0.60 -6.59
CA VAL A 23 -31.74 1.52 -5.45
C VAL A 23 -33.12 1.78 -4.85
N ARG A 24 -34.13 2.05 -5.68
CA ARG A 24 -35.51 2.34 -5.24
C ARG A 24 -36.18 1.19 -4.52
N ASN A 25 -35.82 -0.05 -4.84
CA ASN A 25 -36.44 -1.24 -4.26
C ASN A 25 -35.63 -1.84 -3.10
N GLU A 26 -34.57 -1.18 -2.62
CA GLU A 26 -33.76 -1.66 -1.48
C GLU A 26 -33.16 -3.06 -1.74
N TRP A 27 -32.84 -3.36 -3.00
CA TRP A 27 -32.30 -4.67 -3.36
C TRP A 27 -30.86 -4.85 -2.88
N MET A 28 -30.15 -3.76 -2.56
CA MET A 28 -28.82 -3.85 -1.96
C MET A 28 -28.90 -4.52 -0.59
N GLU A 29 -29.83 -4.08 0.25
CA GLU A 29 -30.14 -4.64 1.56
C GLU A 29 -30.55 -6.11 1.43
N LEU A 30 -31.40 -6.43 0.44
CA LEU A 30 -31.82 -7.80 0.18
C LEU A 30 -30.62 -8.70 -0.20
N ILE A 31 -29.80 -8.30 -1.18
CA ILE A 31 -28.59 -9.06 -1.57
C ILE A 31 -27.64 -9.16 -0.38
N ASN A 32 -27.50 -8.10 0.41
CA ASN A 32 -26.62 -8.11 1.57
C ASN A 32 -27.10 -9.08 2.65
N SER A 33 -28.41 -9.21 2.86
CA SER A 33 -28.98 -10.19 3.79
C SER A 33 -28.69 -11.65 3.37
N LEU A 34 -28.38 -11.89 2.09
CA LEU A 34 -27.96 -13.19 1.58
C LEU A 34 -26.45 -13.46 1.74
N ASN A 35 -25.65 -12.46 2.15
CA ASN A 35 -24.25 -12.67 2.49
C ASN A 35 -24.12 -13.53 3.75
N GLY A 36 -23.10 -14.38 3.77
CA GLY A 36 -22.91 -15.41 4.82
C GLY A 36 -23.63 -16.73 4.56
N LEU A 37 -24.60 -16.79 3.63
CA LEU A 37 -25.30 -18.04 3.26
C LEU A 37 -24.56 -18.92 2.23
N GLY A 38 -23.37 -18.50 1.78
CA GLY A 38 -22.61 -19.23 0.75
C GLY A 38 -23.23 -19.20 -0.66
N LEU A 39 -24.21 -18.32 -0.91
CA LEU A 39 -24.94 -18.24 -2.18
C LEU A 39 -24.19 -17.48 -3.29
N GLY A 40 -23.03 -16.89 -2.97
CA GLY A 40 -22.26 -16.05 -3.90
C GLY A 40 -22.73 -14.60 -3.99
N ALA A 41 -23.58 -14.14 -3.06
CA ALA A 41 -24.08 -12.76 -3.02
C ALA A 41 -22.95 -11.72 -2.96
N ALA A 42 -21.89 -12.00 -2.19
CA ALA A 42 -20.74 -11.11 -2.04
C ALA A 42 -20.03 -10.85 -3.37
N SER A 43 -19.88 -11.87 -4.22
CA SER A 43 -19.26 -11.72 -5.54
C SER A 43 -20.12 -10.89 -6.48
N VAL A 44 -21.45 -11.08 -6.43
CA VAL A 44 -22.38 -10.28 -7.26
C VAL A 44 -22.37 -8.83 -6.81
N LEU A 45 -22.46 -8.59 -5.50
CA LEU A 45 -22.44 -7.25 -4.95
C LEU A 45 -21.11 -6.54 -5.23
N GLY A 46 -19.98 -7.24 -5.11
CA GLY A 46 -18.67 -6.69 -5.45
C GLY A 46 -18.62 -6.17 -6.89
N VAL A 47 -19.06 -6.98 -7.86
CA VAL A 47 -19.09 -6.56 -9.28
C VAL A 47 -20.06 -5.41 -9.52
N MET A 48 -21.20 -5.39 -8.82
CA MET A 48 -22.16 -4.27 -8.92
C MET A 48 -21.57 -2.98 -8.37
N MET A 49 -20.86 -3.04 -7.23
CA MET A 49 -20.24 -1.87 -6.61
C MET A 49 -19.05 -1.35 -7.42
N GLU A 50 -18.24 -2.25 -7.99
CA GLU A 50 -17.10 -1.89 -8.83
C GLU A 50 -17.47 -1.09 -10.08
N THR A 51 -18.68 -1.28 -10.60
CA THR A 51 -19.13 -0.70 -11.88
C THR A 51 -20.15 0.42 -11.73
N ASN A 52 -20.71 0.62 -10.53
CA ASN A 52 -21.82 1.54 -10.32
C ASN A 52 -21.62 2.49 -9.13
N ALA A 53 -21.10 3.69 -9.45
CA ALA A 53 -20.87 4.73 -8.46
C ALA A 53 -22.17 5.28 -7.85
N ASN A 54 -23.28 5.31 -8.59
CA ASN A 54 -24.55 5.83 -8.08
C ASN A 54 -25.15 4.89 -7.04
N LEU A 55 -25.07 3.59 -7.28
CA LEU A 55 -25.47 2.57 -6.33
C LEU A 55 -24.68 2.67 -5.02
N VAL A 56 -23.34 2.81 -5.11
CA VAL A 56 -22.47 2.95 -3.94
C VAL A 56 -22.71 4.27 -3.19
N ARG A 57 -22.92 5.39 -3.90
CA ARG A 57 -23.25 6.68 -3.28
C ARG A 57 -24.55 6.65 -2.49
N ASN A 58 -25.56 5.94 -3.01
CA ASN A 58 -26.87 5.80 -2.37
C ASN A 58 -26.93 4.67 -1.33
N ALA A 59 -25.85 3.92 -1.13
CA ALA A 59 -25.80 2.88 -0.11
C ALA A 59 -26.01 3.48 1.28
N LYS A 60 -27.03 2.99 1.99
CA LYS A 60 -27.35 3.46 3.34
C LYS A 60 -26.26 2.99 4.32
N PRO A 61 -25.98 3.77 5.39
CA PRO A 61 -24.91 3.43 6.33
C PRO A 61 -25.01 2.03 6.94
N HIS A 62 -26.22 1.55 7.24
CA HIS A 62 -26.42 0.23 7.83
C HIS A 62 -25.97 -0.91 6.90
N VAL A 63 -25.95 -0.72 5.58
CA VAL A 63 -25.44 -1.72 4.63
C VAL A 63 -23.93 -1.87 4.76
N VAL A 64 -23.20 -0.74 4.87
CA VAL A 64 -21.75 -0.73 5.11
C VAL A 64 -21.44 -1.38 6.46
N LEU A 65 -22.21 -1.03 7.50
CA LEU A 65 -22.04 -1.59 8.85
C LEU A 65 -22.31 -3.09 8.92
N GLN A 66 -23.20 -3.63 8.08
CA GLN A 66 -23.41 -5.08 7.99
C GLN A 66 -22.12 -5.82 7.57
N PHE A 67 -21.25 -5.23 6.73
CA PHE A 67 -19.96 -5.84 6.39
C PHE A 67 -18.97 -5.81 7.55
N VAL A 68 -18.99 -4.74 8.34
CA VAL A 68 -18.21 -4.67 9.59
C VAL A 68 -18.71 -5.72 10.58
N ASP A 69 -20.02 -5.95 10.64
CA ASP A 69 -20.61 -7.02 11.43
C ASP A 69 -20.30 -8.41 10.89
N PHE A 70 -20.18 -8.59 9.58
CA PHE A 70 -19.69 -9.85 9.00
C PHE A 70 -18.23 -10.10 9.37
N LEU A 71 -17.35 -9.10 9.35
CA LEU A 71 -15.98 -9.23 9.87
C LEU A 71 -15.98 -9.67 11.34
N LYS A 72 -16.86 -9.07 12.15
CA LYS A 72 -17.03 -9.41 13.58
C LYS A 72 -17.55 -10.83 13.81
N ARG A 73 -18.54 -11.29 13.02
CA ARG A 73 -19.27 -12.56 13.26
C ARG A 73 -18.72 -13.75 12.48
N LEU A 74 -18.37 -13.53 11.22
CA LEU A 74 -17.90 -14.54 10.27
C LEU A 74 -16.37 -14.61 10.21
N GLY A 75 -15.69 -13.62 10.77
CA GLY A 75 -14.25 -13.61 10.88
C GLY A 75 -13.54 -12.89 9.72
N PRO A 76 -12.20 -12.96 9.69
CA PRO A 76 -11.36 -12.14 8.82
C PRO A 76 -11.32 -12.70 7.40
N ASP A 77 -12.38 -12.51 6.63
CA ASP A 77 -12.38 -12.86 5.20
C ASP A 77 -12.00 -11.64 4.35
N ALA A 78 -11.06 -11.84 3.41
CA ALA A 78 -10.65 -10.80 2.46
C ALA A 78 -11.86 -10.27 1.66
N THR A 79 -12.88 -11.09 1.44
CA THR A 79 -14.12 -10.72 0.77
C THR A 79 -14.80 -9.51 1.41
N TRP A 80 -14.85 -9.44 2.74
CA TRP A 80 -15.53 -8.34 3.43
C TRP A 80 -14.73 -7.04 3.33
N LEU A 81 -13.40 -7.11 3.40
CA LEU A 81 -12.53 -5.95 3.18
C LEU A 81 -12.55 -5.48 1.73
N ASN A 82 -12.61 -6.39 0.76
CA ASN A 82 -12.76 -6.03 -0.66
C ASN A 82 -14.11 -5.35 -0.95
N LEU A 83 -15.18 -5.74 -0.25
CA LEU A 83 -16.46 -5.04 -0.35
C LEU A 83 -16.40 -3.65 0.30
N LEU A 84 -15.77 -3.52 1.48
CA LEU A 84 -15.52 -2.21 2.09
C LEU A 84 -14.64 -1.32 1.20
N GLN A 85 -13.65 -1.90 0.53
CA GLN A 85 -12.85 -1.25 -0.49
C GLN A 85 -13.75 -0.74 -1.64
N GLY A 86 -14.66 -1.56 -2.17
CA GLY A 86 -15.59 -1.16 -3.23
C GLY A 86 -16.61 -0.09 -2.82
N PHE A 87 -16.80 0.17 -1.51
CA PHE A 87 -17.54 1.35 -1.05
C PHE A 87 -16.71 2.63 -1.16
N CYS A 88 -15.39 2.53 -1.02
CA CYS A 88 -14.49 3.68 -1.01
C CYS A 88 -14.31 4.28 -2.41
N SER A 89 -14.33 3.45 -3.47
CA SER A 89 -14.18 3.90 -4.85
C SER A 89 -14.91 3.00 -5.83
N CYS A 90 -15.22 3.54 -7.01
CA CYS A 90 -15.83 2.82 -8.12
C CYS A 90 -15.08 3.20 -9.41
N LEU A 91 -14.53 2.22 -10.13
CA LEU A 91 -13.70 2.43 -11.33
C LEU A 91 -12.55 3.46 -11.12
N GLY A 92 -11.92 3.44 -9.96
CA GLY A 92 -10.85 4.39 -9.60
C GLY A 92 -11.35 5.82 -9.30
N VAL A 93 -12.68 6.03 -9.25
CA VAL A 93 -13.26 7.31 -8.82
C VAL A 93 -13.62 7.21 -7.33
N PRO A 94 -13.10 8.12 -6.48
CA PRO A 94 -13.38 8.13 -5.04
C PRO A 94 -14.86 8.42 -4.75
N ILE A 95 -15.38 7.84 -3.67
CA ILE A 95 -16.70 8.14 -3.14
C ILE A 95 -16.53 8.65 -1.70
N GLN A 96 -16.22 9.94 -1.58
CA GLN A 96 -15.74 10.56 -0.33
C GLN A 96 -16.65 10.34 0.89
N CYS A 97 -17.98 10.38 0.71
CA CYS A 97 -18.92 10.11 1.81
C CYS A 97 -18.80 8.68 2.34
N GLN A 98 -18.55 7.72 1.46
CA GLN A 98 -18.39 6.31 1.82
C GLN A 98 -16.98 6.03 2.35
N GLN A 99 -15.92 6.65 1.80
CA GLN A 99 -14.57 6.60 2.37
C GLN A 99 -14.58 7.04 3.85
N GLN A 100 -15.26 8.15 4.15
CA GLN A 100 -15.40 8.65 5.52
C GLN A 100 -16.18 7.68 6.42
N LEU A 101 -17.25 7.06 5.90
CA LEU A 101 -18.04 6.10 6.67
C LEU A 101 -17.25 4.81 6.97
N VAL A 102 -16.51 4.28 5.99
CA VAL A 102 -15.65 3.10 6.17
C VAL A 102 -14.53 3.42 7.16
N LEU A 103 -13.89 4.60 7.04
CA LEU A 103 -12.89 5.06 7.98
C LEU A 103 -13.42 5.06 9.42
N GLN A 104 -14.58 5.68 9.65
CA GLN A 104 -15.18 5.79 10.99
C GLN A 104 -15.62 4.46 11.56
N SER A 105 -16.20 3.60 10.74
CA SER A 105 -16.74 2.32 11.19
C SER A 105 -15.67 1.27 11.43
N VAL A 106 -14.53 1.31 10.71
CA VAL A 106 -13.51 0.26 10.77
C VAL A 106 -12.23 0.70 11.48
N TYR A 107 -11.75 1.92 11.23
CA TYR A 107 -10.36 2.30 11.51
C TYR A 107 -10.21 3.39 12.59
N ASP A 108 -10.85 4.56 12.40
CA ASP A 108 -10.80 5.69 13.34
C ASP A 108 -12.18 6.31 13.49
N PRO A 109 -12.90 6.06 14.60
CA PRO A 109 -14.27 6.56 14.81
C PRO A 109 -14.36 8.09 14.89
N GLY A 110 -13.23 8.80 14.87
CA GLY A 110 -13.15 10.24 14.98
C GLY A 110 -13.25 10.73 16.43
N SER A 111 -12.93 12.01 16.63
CA SER A 111 -12.96 12.66 17.95
C SER A 111 -14.32 13.26 18.31
N ILE A 112 -15.13 13.62 17.30
CA ILE A 112 -16.40 14.31 17.49
C ILE A 112 -17.52 13.26 17.50
N GLN A 113 -18.01 12.94 18.71
CA GLN A 113 -19.08 11.96 18.95
C GLN A 113 -18.80 10.58 18.36
N PRO A 114 -17.70 9.91 18.79
CA PRO A 114 -17.42 8.57 18.31
C PRO A 114 -18.57 7.64 18.69
N ASN A 115 -19.08 6.89 17.71
CA ASN A 115 -20.00 5.79 18.01
C ASN A 115 -19.24 4.79 18.88
N THR A 116 -19.72 4.57 20.11
CA THR A 116 -19.08 3.71 21.10
C THR A 116 -18.91 2.27 20.60
N GLU A 117 -19.77 1.83 19.67
CA GLU A 117 -19.69 0.50 19.05
C GLU A 117 -18.51 0.33 18.09
N TRP A 118 -17.95 1.43 17.60
CA TRP A 118 -16.82 1.43 16.66
C TRP A 118 -15.48 1.59 17.36
N ILE A 119 -15.51 1.99 18.63
CA ILE A 119 -14.31 2.13 19.45
C ILE A 119 -13.60 0.77 19.57
N GLY A 120 -12.36 0.74 19.08
CA GLY A 120 -11.52 -0.46 19.11
C GLY A 120 -11.73 -1.43 17.96
N ASN A 121 -12.62 -1.15 16.99
CA ASN A 121 -12.77 -1.97 15.79
C ASN A 121 -11.43 -2.16 15.10
N LYS A 122 -10.63 -1.12 14.91
CA LYS A 122 -9.26 -1.23 14.38
C LYS A 122 -8.43 -2.31 15.08
N LYS A 123 -8.31 -2.24 16.41
CA LYS A 123 -7.50 -3.18 17.21
C LYS A 123 -8.04 -4.62 17.14
N LYS A 124 -9.36 -4.77 17.00
CA LYS A 124 -10.06 -6.07 17.01
C LYS A 124 -10.19 -6.71 15.64
N LEU A 125 -10.32 -5.90 14.59
CA LEU A 125 -10.72 -6.32 13.23
C LEU A 125 -9.57 -6.30 12.23
N LEU A 126 -8.51 -5.52 12.48
CA LEU A 126 -7.39 -5.36 11.57
C LEU A 126 -6.07 -5.83 12.17
N LEU A 127 -5.09 -6.08 11.30
CA LEU A 127 -3.71 -6.30 11.70
C LEU A 127 -3.04 -4.93 11.93
N SER A 128 -2.34 -4.81 13.05
CA SER A 128 -1.43 -3.69 13.30
C SER A 128 -0.05 -3.97 12.72
N CYS A 129 0.65 -2.92 12.29
CA CYS A 129 2.00 -3.00 11.72
C CYS A 129 3.02 -2.22 12.55
N ARG A 130 4.28 -2.67 12.56
CA ARG A 130 5.41 -1.98 13.18
C ARG A 130 6.73 -2.35 12.51
N LEU A 131 7.73 -1.46 12.58
CA LEU A 131 9.10 -1.71 12.16
C LEU A 131 9.89 -2.56 13.18
N GLY A 132 10.74 -3.44 12.69
CA GLY A 132 11.63 -4.29 13.47
C GLY A 132 13.11 -3.98 13.28
N SER A 133 13.92 -5.04 13.32
CA SER A 133 15.37 -5.02 13.07
C SER A 133 15.73 -4.67 11.64
N VAL A 134 16.96 -4.22 11.42
CA VAL A 134 17.51 -4.00 10.07
C VAL A 134 17.73 -5.35 9.39
N VAL A 135 17.22 -5.49 8.17
CA VAL A 135 17.29 -6.70 7.33
C VAL A 135 18.43 -6.60 6.34
N CYS A 136 18.48 -5.51 5.58
CA CYS A 136 19.49 -5.31 4.56
C CYS A 136 19.86 -3.82 4.45
N PRO A 137 21.12 -3.50 4.13
CA PRO A 137 21.49 -2.12 3.85
C PRO A 137 20.77 -1.62 2.58
N PHE A 138 20.64 -0.29 2.46
CA PHE A 138 20.28 0.31 1.17
C PHE A 138 21.41 0.05 0.15
N PRO A 139 21.09 -0.10 -1.15
CA PRO A 139 22.10 -0.24 -2.19
C PRO A 139 23.11 0.89 -2.12
N GLU A 140 24.38 0.52 -2.24
CA GLU A 140 25.49 1.45 -2.11
C GLU A 140 25.45 2.53 -3.19
N THR A 141 24.95 2.24 -4.39
CA THR A 141 24.76 3.21 -5.47
C THR A 141 23.87 4.38 -5.03
N LEU A 142 22.73 4.07 -4.39
CA LEU A 142 21.80 5.07 -3.88
C LEU A 142 22.36 5.73 -2.63
N ARG A 143 23.02 4.98 -1.74
CA ARG A 143 23.67 5.56 -0.57
C ARG A 143 24.71 6.61 -0.99
N ALA A 144 25.62 6.28 -1.88
CA ALA A 144 26.69 7.16 -2.35
C ALA A 144 26.16 8.44 -3.02
N GLN A 145 25.02 8.37 -3.71
CA GLN A 145 24.37 9.55 -4.30
C GLN A 145 23.87 10.55 -3.25
N TYR A 146 23.51 10.10 -2.03
CA TYR A 146 22.80 10.92 -1.06
C TYR A 146 23.51 11.10 0.29
N THR A 147 24.52 10.29 0.60
CA THR A 147 25.34 10.42 1.82
C THR A 147 26.53 11.33 1.56
N GLY A 148 26.37 12.65 1.72
CA GLY A 148 27.51 13.56 1.54
C GLY A 148 27.29 15.07 1.67
N GLY A 149 26.11 15.58 2.04
CA GLY A 149 25.93 17.03 2.17
C GLY A 149 24.59 17.47 2.76
N GLU A 150 24.37 18.79 2.79
CA GLU A 150 23.11 19.42 3.24
C GLU A 150 21.87 18.90 2.49
N ALA A 151 22.06 18.39 1.28
CA ALA A 151 21.02 17.76 0.46
C ALA A 151 20.33 16.55 1.13
N SER A 152 21.01 15.86 2.06
CA SER A 152 20.42 14.71 2.77
C SER A 152 19.23 15.09 3.65
N ALA A 153 19.23 16.29 4.23
CA ALA A 153 18.12 16.79 5.05
C ALA A 153 16.87 17.11 4.22
N ALA A 154 17.03 17.32 2.91
CA ALA A 154 15.93 17.56 1.99
C ALA A 154 15.22 16.27 1.55
N ILE A 155 15.77 15.09 1.88
CA ILE A 155 15.18 13.79 1.52
C ILE A 155 14.30 13.29 2.66
N TYR A 156 13.03 13.04 2.36
CA TYR A 156 12.11 12.48 3.33
C TYR A 156 12.44 11.00 3.57
N GLY A 157 12.57 10.62 4.85
CA GLY A 157 13.04 9.29 5.25
C GLY A 157 14.53 9.04 5.05
N HIS A 158 15.37 10.08 5.01
CA HIS A 158 16.84 9.93 4.93
C HIS A 158 17.45 9.02 6.03
N THR A 159 16.77 8.90 7.17
CA THR A 159 17.07 7.96 8.26
C THR A 159 17.17 6.51 7.78
N LEU A 160 16.39 6.15 6.75
CA LEU A 160 16.44 4.84 6.13
C LEU A 160 17.76 4.62 5.37
N LEU A 161 18.29 5.64 4.67
CA LEU A 161 19.58 5.54 3.96
C LEU A 161 20.72 5.14 4.91
N ALA A 162 20.69 5.66 6.14
CA ALA A 162 21.68 5.33 7.16
C ALA A 162 21.39 4.00 7.87
N SER A 163 20.12 3.72 8.17
CA SER A 163 19.75 2.57 9.00
C SER A 163 19.45 1.28 8.25
N GLY A 164 19.27 1.31 6.93
CA GLY A 164 18.89 0.12 6.17
C GLY A 164 17.37 -0.11 6.12
N ILE A 165 16.97 -1.08 5.30
CA ILE A 165 15.60 -1.60 5.25
C ILE A 165 15.37 -2.45 6.48
N ARG A 166 14.23 -2.24 7.14
CA ARG A 166 13.87 -2.95 8.38
C ARG A 166 12.79 -4.00 8.13
N ASP A 167 12.79 -5.01 8.99
CA ASP A 167 11.74 -6.01 9.09
C ASP A 167 10.40 -5.36 9.37
N LEU A 168 9.34 -5.97 8.87
CA LEU A 168 7.98 -5.62 9.23
C LEU A 168 7.40 -6.66 10.17
N PHE A 169 6.79 -6.18 11.25
CA PHE A 169 6.08 -7.01 12.21
C PHE A 169 4.59 -6.69 12.16
N VAL A 170 3.77 -7.73 12.29
CA VAL A 170 2.32 -7.60 12.43
C VAL A 170 1.82 -8.21 13.71
N SER A 171 0.77 -7.63 14.25
CA SER A 171 0.05 -8.14 15.41
C SER A 171 -1.45 -8.06 15.16
N TRP A 172 -2.18 -9.05 15.63
CA TRP A 172 -3.63 -9.08 15.56
C TRP A 172 -4.19 -9.60 16.87
N HIS A 173 -5.44 -9.21 17.14
CA HIS A 173 -6.12 -9.70 18.33
C HIS A 173 -6.53 -11.16 18.13
N SER A 174 -5.98 -12.09 18.91
CA SER A 174 -6.36 -13.50 18.92
C SER A 174 -6.60 -13.98 20.35
N SER A 175 -7.64 -14.77 20.59
CA SER A 175 -7.87 -15.40 21.90
C SER A 175 -6.94 -16.61 22.05
N ASP A 176 -5.86 -16.45 22.81
CA ASP A 176 -4.94 -17.54 23.12
C ASP A 176 -5.71 -18.70 23.80
N GLY A 177 -5.69 -19.88 23.18
CA GLY A 177 -6.20 -21.13 23.79
C GLY A 177 -7.65 -21.51 23.45
N GLN A 178 -8.39 -20.71 22.68
CA GLN A 178 -9.69 -21.13 22.15
C GLN A 178 -9.66 -21.19 20.64
N LEU A 179 -10.17 -22.28 20.07
CA LEU A 179 -10.41 -22.36 18.63
C LEU A 179 -11.43 -21.29 18.27
N TRP A 180 -11.13 -20.51 17.25
CA TRP A 180 -12.10 -19.57 16.69
C TRP A 180 -13.39 -20.34 16.33
N GLN A 181 -14.53 -19.83 16.79
CA GLN A 181 -15.84 -20.43 16.55
C GLN A 181 -16.75 -19.41 15.87
N LEU A 182 -17.40 -19.84 14.79
CA LEU A 182 -18.35 -19.04 14.04
C LEU A 182 -19.49 -18.57 14.96
N GLY A 183 -19.76 -17.26 14.99
CA GLY A 183 -20.88 -16.69 15.75
C GLY A 183 -20.61 -16.38 17.23
N ASN A 184 -19.42 -16.65 17.77
CA ASN A 184 -19.08 -16.22 19.12
C ASN A 184 -18.69 -14.73 19.13
N THR A 185 -19.69 -13.87 19.32
CA THR A 185 -19.49 -12.40 19.37
C THR A 185 -18.83 -11.94 20.66
N GLU A 186 -18.82 -12.70 21.74
CA GLU A 186 -18.25 -12.23 23.01
C GLU A 186 -16.72 -12.35 23.05
N LYS A 187 -16.16 -13.21 22.21
CA LYS A 187 -14.71 -13.43 22.08
C LYS A 187 -14.27 -13.05 20.68
N PHE A 188 -14.34 -11.76 20.37
CA PHE A 188 -13.77 -11.21 19.16
C PHE A 188 -12.28 -11.58 19.11
N GLY A 189 -11.86 -12.30 18.08
CA GLY A 189 -10.47 -12.62 17.82
C GLY A 189 -10.34 -12.98 16.35
N LEU A 190 -9.39 -12.37 15.65
CA LEU A 190 -9.04 -12.71 14.29
C LEU A 190 -8.31 -14.05 14.31
N TYR A 191 -8.96 -15.10 13.80
CA TYR A 191 -8.36 -16.40 13.49
C TYR A 191 -7.50 -17.04 14.61
N PHE A 192 -6.71 -18.00 14.17
CA PHE A 192 -5.69 -18.73 14.87
C PHE A 192 -4.69 -17.79 15.55
N SER A 193 -4.32 -18.12 16.80
CA SER A 193 -3.23 -17.41 17.46
C SER A 193 -1.89 -17.72 16.78
N PRO A 194 -0.89 -16.84 16.90
CA PRO A 194 0.45 -17.10 16.36
C PRO A 194 1.01 -18.48 16.75
N LYS A 195 0.73 -18.93 17.99
CA LYS A 195 1.14 -20.26 18.49
C LYS A 195 0.48 -21.40 17.71
N GLN A 196 -0.81 -21.29 17.39
CA GLN A 196 -1.54 -22.30 16.60
C GLN A 196 -1.00 -22.38 15.16
N LEU A 197 -0.53 -21.26 14.61
CA LEU A 197 0.10 -21.20 13.30
C LEU A 197 1.58 -21.66 13.31
N GLY A 198 2.14 -21.98 14.50
CA GLY A 198 3.55 -22.29 14.67
C GLY A 198 4.47 -21.12 14.31
N LEU A 199 4.01 -19.89 14.55
CA LEU A 199 4.75 -18.66 14.25
C LEU A 199 5.56 -18.23 15.48
N LYS A 200 6.76 -17.70 15.23
CA LYS A 200 7.59 -17.12 16.28
C LYS A 200 7.02 -15.76 16.68
N THR A 201 6.73 -15.61 17.96
CA THR A 201 6.21 -14.35 18.52
C THR A 201 7.31 -13.54 19.19
N PHE A 202 7.21 -12.24 19.05
CA PHE A 202 8.10 -11.25 19.64
C PHE A 202 7.27 -10.28 20.48
N THR A 203 7.89 -9.74 21.53
CA THR A 203 7.29 -8.71 22.38
C THR A 203 8.23 -7.51 22.40
N PHE A 204 7.69 -6.32 22.15
CA PHE A 204 8.48 -5.10 22.18
C PHE A 204 8.30 -4.37 23.51
N PRO A 205 9.39 -3.87 24.15
CA PRO A 205 9.30 -3.19 25.44
C PRO A 205 8.45 -1.92 25.44
N ASP A 206 8.35 -1.24 24.28
CA ASP A 206 7.61 0.00 24.09
C ASP A 206 6.12 -0.22 23.74
N ASP A 207 5.67 -1.47 23.64
CA ASP A 207 4.27 -1.80 23.40
C ASP A 207 3.52 -1.94 24.73
N SER A 208 2.74 -0.92 25.07
CA SER A 208 1.92 -0.88 26.30
C SER A 208 0.90 -2.03 26.36
N ASP A 209 0.42 -2.50 25.21
CA ASP A 209 -0.58 -3.55 25.12
C ASP A 209 0.06 -4.97 25.22
N ARG A 210 1.39 -5.06 25.33
CA ARG A 210 2.17 -6.31 25.38
C ARG A 210 1.75 -7.31 24.30
N ARG A 211 1.49 -6.81 23.09
CA ARG A 211 0.98 -7.67 22.02
C ARG A 211 2.05 -8.67 21.57
N GLN A 212 1.58 -9.79 21.05
CA GLN A 212 2.43 -10.73 20.33
C GLN A 212 2.58 -10.24 18.89
N TRP A 213 3.83 -10.02 18.49
CA TRP A 213 4.19 -9.58 17.15
C TRP A 213 4.82 -10.73 16.38
N VAL A 214 4.51 -10.85 15.10
CA VAL A 214 5.07 -11.88 14.21
C VAL A 214 5.73 -11.19 13.03
N ASN A 215 6.87 -11.72 12.56
CA ASN A 215 7.49 -11.20 11.35
C ASN A 215 6.53 -11.40 10.17
N LEU A 216 6.28 -10.34 9.41
CA LEU A 216 5.36 -10.34 8.29
C LEU A 216 5.77 -11.36 7.21
N ALA A 217 7.07 -11.55 6.98
CA ALA A 217 7.59 -12.49 6.01
C ALA A 217 7.21 -13.95 6.34
N ASP A 218 7.15 -14.32 7.63
CA ASP A 218 6.77 -15.67 8.09
C ASP A 218 5.32 -16.05 7.76
N ILE A 219 4.48 -15.04 7.47
CA ILE A 219 3.09 -15.19 7.07
C ILE A 219 2.98 -15.09 5.56
N MET A 220 3.58 -14.06 4.96
CA MET A 220 3.33 -13.69 3.56
C MET A 220 4.00 -14.61 2.54
N TRP A 221 5.07 -15.35 2.90
CA TRP A 221 5.76 -16.25 1.96
C TRP A 221 4.82 -17.29 1.30
N VAL A 222 3.69 -17.61 1.93
CA VAL A 222 2.70 -18.56 1.39
C VAL A 222 2.03 -18.08 0.11
N LEU A 223 2.07 -16.77 -0.18
CA LEU A 223 1.50 -16.17 -1.39
C LEU A 223 2.31 -16.46 -2.65
N ASP A 224 3.64 -16.55 -2.51
CA ASP A 224 4.55 -17.05 -3.54
C ASP A 224 5.61 -17.97 -2.92
N PRO A 225 5.23 -19.23 -2.62
CA PRO A 225 6.13 -20.15 -1.93
C PRO A 225 7.41 -20.45 -2.71
N ASN A 226 7.35 -20.41 -4.05
CA ASN A 226 8.50 -20.74 -4.88
C ASN A 226 9.57 -19.65 -4.81
N ALA A 227 9.17 -18.38 -4.72
CA ALA A 227 10.10 -17.26 -4.60
C ALA A 227 10.58 -17.06 -3.16
N CYS A 228 9.69 -17.21 -2.18
CA CYS A 228 9.96 -16.75 -0.81
C CYS A 228 10.44 -17.85 0.15
N PHE A 229 10.13 -19.13 -0.07
CA PHE A 229 10.39 -20.19 0.92
C PHE A 229 11.88 -20.29 1.32
N ASN A 230 12.78 -20.37 0.34
CA ASN A 230 14.22 -20.50 0.61
C ASN A 230 14.79 -19.25 1.28
N VAL A 231 14.21 -18.09 0.99
CA VAL A 231 14.70 -16.80 1.47
C VAL A 231 14.27 -16.58 2.93
N VAL A 232 13.04 -16.96 3.28
CA VAL A 232 12.51 -16.80 4.64
C VAL A 232 13.08 -17.84 5.61
N PHE A 233 13.26 -19.10 5.16
CA PHE A 233 13.70 -20.20 6.04
C PHE A 233 15.20 -20.53 5.92
N ASP A 234 15.95 -19.78 5.11
CA ASP A 234 17.38 -20.01 4.83
C ASP A 234 17.71 -21.49 4.59
N THR A 235 16.95 -22.11 3.68
CA THR A 235 17.03 -23.55 3.38
C THR A 235 17.37 -23.80 1.93
N ARG A 236 18.16 -24.86 1.69
CA ARG A 236 18.45 -25.38 0.35
C ARG A 236 17.33 -26.27 -0.19
N GLU A 237 16.40 -26.70 0.65
CA GLU A 237 15.27 -27.54 0.25
C GLU A 237 14.32 -26.75 -0.66
N ARG A 238 13.97 -27.29 -1.83
CA ARG A 238 13.02 -26.65 -2.73
C ARG A 238 11.60 -26.77 -2.20
N TRP A 239 10.79 -25.72 -2.39
CA TRP A 239 9.39 -25.72 -1.97
C TRP A 239 8.57 -26.94 -2.46
N PRO A 240 8.63 -27.37 -3.74
CA PRO A 240 7.87 -28.54 -4.20
C PRO A 240 8.22 -29.84 -3.46
N ASP A 241 9.47 -30.00 -3.04
CA ASP A 241 9.93 -31.18 -2.31
C ASP A 241 9.45 -31.12 -0.84
N ARG A 242 9.53 -29.93 -0.23
CA ARG A 242 8.96 -29.70 1.11
C ARG A 242 7.46 -29.97 1.12
N GLN A 243 6.72 -29.45 0.13
CA GLN A 243 5.27 -29.57 0.04
C GLN A 243 4.79 -31.03 0.00
N LYS A 244 5.54 -31.91 -0.67
CA LYS A 244 5.25 -33.35 -0.70
C LYS A 244 5.43 -34.01 0.67
N LYS A 245 6.38 -33.54 1.47
CA LYS A 245 6.70 -34.06 2.81
C LYS A 245 5.82 -33.47 3.93
N MET A 246 5.05 -32.41 3.64
CA MET A 246 4.23 -31.74 4.66
C MET A 246 3.15 -32.67 5.23
N SER A 247 3.10 -32.71 6.56
CA SER A 247 2.02 -33.34 7.33
C SER A 247 0.68 -32.63 7.08
N LYS A 248 -0.42 -33.31 7.43
CA LYS A 248 -1.77 -32.73 7.36
C LYS A 248 -1.90 -31.45 8.20
N SER A 249 -1.26 -31.41 9.37
CA SER A 249 -1.26 -30.25 10.26
C SER A 249 -0.53 -29.05 9.65
N GLU A 250 0.64 -29.26 9.05
CA GLU A 250 1.39 -28.20 8.36
C GLU A 250 0.62 -27.65 7.16
N LYS A 251 -0.08 -28.51 6.40
CA LYS A 251 -0.94 -28.06 5.29
C LYS A 251 -2.08 -27.18 5.77
N ALA A 252 -2.71 -27.53 6.89
CA ALA A 252 -3.78 -26.71 7.50
C ALA A 252 -3.23 -25.37 8.01
N SER A 253 -2.06 -25.37 8.67
CA SER A 253 -1.38 -24.14 9.09
C SER A 253 -1.03 -23.23 7.90
N MET A 254 -0.53 -23.81 6.79
CA MET A 254 -0.24 -23.05 5.58
C MET A 254 -1.51 -22.43 4.97
N GLN A 255 -2.62 -23.18 4.90
CA GLN A 255 -3.90 -22.63 4.44
C GLN A 255 -4.39 -21.49 5.34
N ALA A 256 -4.23 -21.62 6.66
CA ALA A 256 -4.58 -20.56 7.60
C ALA A 256 -3.72 -19.31 7.41
N LYS A 257 -2.40 -19.46 7.21
CA LYS A 257 -1.50 -18.36 6.85
C LYS A 257 -1.90 -17.70 5.54
N GLN A 258 -2.32 -18.47 4.53
CA GLN A 258 -2.79 -17.96 3.25
C GLN A 258 -4.03 -17.07 3.39
N VAL A 259 -4.98 -17.48 4.23
CA VAL A 259 -6.18 -16.68 4.51
C VAL A 259 -5.80 -15.37 5.20
N LEU A 260 -4.94 -15.42 6.21
CA LEU A 260 -4.44 -14.23 6.89
C LEU A 260 -3.64 -13.30 5.96
N ALA A 261 -2.85 -13.87 5.05
CA ALA A 261 -2.09 -13.14 4.04
C ALA A 261 -3.00 -12.42 3.03
N ASN A 262 -4.03 -13.10 2.52
CA ASN A 262 -5.02 -12.49 1.65
C ASN A 262 -5.83 -11.40 2.38
N PHE A 263 -6.16 -11.62 3.65
CA PHE A 263 -6.83 -10.62 4.47
C PHE A 263 -5.98 -9.37 4.65
N PHE A 264 -4.68 -9.51 4.94
CA PHE A 264 -3.76 -8.38 5.05
C PHE A 264 -3.60 -7.61 3.73
N ILE A 265 -3.55 -8.31 2.59
CA ILE A 265 -3.57 -7.68 1.26
C ILE A 265 -4.83 -6.84 1.07
N ALA A 266 -6.00 -7.43 1.36
CA ALA A 266 -7.28 -6.73 1.23
C ALA A 266 -7.37 -5.54 2.20
N GLN A 267 -6.76 -5.65 3.39
CA GLN A 267 -6.64 -4.53 4.34
C GLN A 267 -5.82 -3.41 3.70
N LEU A 268 -4.62 -3.68 3.18
CA LEU A 268 -3.81 -2.64 2.53
C LEU A 268 -4.56 -1.99 1.36
N GLN A 269 -5.27 -2.77 0.53
CA GLN A 269 -6.08 -2.24 -0.57
C GLN A 269 -7.20 -1.32 -0.07
N MET A 270 -7.95 -1.74 0.95
CA MET A 270 -8.99 -0.91 1.57
C MET A 270 -8.40 0.39 2.14
N LEU A 271 -7.24 0.33 2.81
CA LEU A 271 -6.54 1.51 3.31
C LEU A 271 -6.13 2.46 2.16
N THR A 272 -5.60 1.91 1.06
CA THR A 272 -5.24 2.68 -0.13
C THR A 272 -6.45 3.41 -0.73
N GLU A 273 -7.58 2.72 -0.89
CA GLU A 273 -8.81 3.30 -1.47
C GLU A 273 -9.49 4.30 -0.54
N MET A 274 -9.35 4.16 0.79
CA MET A 274 -9.79 5.19 1.73
C MET A 274 -9.01 6.49 1.61
N CYS A 275 -7.74 6.43 1.19
CA CYS A 275 -6.88 7.61 0.99
C CYS A 275 -7.01 8.21 -0.41
N LEU A 276 -7.69 7.56 -1.35
CA LEU A 276 -7.80 8.00 -2.75
C LEU A 276 -8.38 9.42 -2.84
N ASP A 277 -7.82 10.25 -3.73
CA ASP A 277 -8.21 11.65 -3.94
C ASP A 277 -8.07 12.49 -2.65
N ARG A 278 -6.96 12.27 -1.94
CA ARG A 278 -6.49 13.14 -0.86
C ARG A 278 -7.47 13.26 0.30
N GLN A 279 -8.14 12.17 0.65
CA GLN A 279 -9.05 12.13 1.80
C GLN A 279 -8.26 12.40 3.10
N VAL A 280 -8.29 13.66 3.56
CA VAL A 280 -7.39 14.16 4.61
C VAL A 280 -7.62 13.47 5.96
N ASN A 281 -8.85 13.09 6.28
CA ASN A 281 -9.18 12.43 7.53
C ASN A 281 -8.59 11.01 7.58
N ALA A 282 -8.69 10.26 6.49
CA ALA A 282 -8.19 8.91 6.33
C ALA A 282 -6.66 8.94 6.34
N ILE A 283 -6.07 9.82 5.56
CA ILE A 283 -4.62 10.02 5.53
C ILE A 283 -4.10 10.36 6.95
N GLY A 284 -4.73 11.32 7.64
CA GLY A 284 -4.34 11.74 9.00
C GLY A 284 -4.54 10.64 10.07
N ALA A 285 -5.49 9.74 9.86
CA ALA A 285 -5.71 8.60 10.75
C ALA A 285 -4.71 7.45 10.47
N ILE A 286 -4.50 7.12 9.20
CA ILE A 286 -3.69 5.99 8.74
C ILE A 286 -2.20 6.26 8.90
N GLU A 287 -1.74 7.50 8.67
CA GLU A 287 -0.31 7.87 8.79
C GLU A 287 0.27 7.64 10.19
N LYS A 288 -0.58 7.61 11.23
CA LYS A 288 -0.18 7.38 12.62
C LYS A 288 0.40 5.97 12.84
N GLU A 289 -0.06 4.99 12.05
CA GLU A 289 0.43 3.61 12.11
C GLU A 289 1.28 3.26 10.89
N TYR A 290 0.86 3.68 9.70
CA TYR A 290 1.56 3.48 8.44
C TYR A 290 2.42 4.71 8.11
N PHE A 291 3.33 5.04 9.03
CA PHE A 291 4.27 6.14 8.83
C PHE A 291 5.21 5.85 7.65
N TYR A 292 5.78 6.90 7.06
CA TYR A 292 6.52 6.83 5.80
C TYR A 292 7.59 5.72 5.77
N GLU A 293 8.43 5.64 6.80
CA GLU A 293 9.49 4.62 6.83
C GLU A 293 8.95 3.19 6.81
N LEU A 294 7.80 2.94 7.45
CA LEU A 294 7.16 1.64 7.49
C LEU A 294 6.68 1.22 6.10
N VAL A 295 5.97 2.10 5.40
CA VAL A 295 5.46 1.78 4.06
C VAL A 295 6.58 1.65 3.05
N VAL A 296 7.63 2.48 3.12
CA VAL A 296 8.83 2.36 2.27
C VAL A 296 9.58 1.04 2.54
N CYS A 297 9.74 0.64 3.80
CA CYS A 297 10.29 -0.68 4.11
C CYS A 297 9.41 -1.80 3.52
N GLY A 298 8.08 -1.65 3.54
CA GLY A 298 7.15 -2.60 2.92
C GLY A 298 7.24 -2.67 1.40
N VAL A 299 7.50 -1.55 0.72
CA VAL A 299 7.78 -1.51 -0.72
C VAL A 299 9.05 -2.31 -1.02
N TRP A 300 10.12 -2.09 -0.26
CA TRP A 300 11.44 -2.63 -0.58
C TRP A 300 11.79 -3.95 0.14
N HIS A 301 10.91 -4.50 0.96
CA HIS A 301 11.29 -5.65 1.78
C HIS A 301 11.67 -6.87 0.91
N PRO A 302 12.93 -7.35 0.92
CA PRO A 302 13.39 -8.38 -0.02
C PRO A 302 12.71 -9.74 0.21
N PHE A 303 12.21 -9.97 1.43
CA PHE A 303 11.55 -11.22 1.82
C PHE A 303 10.03 -11.20 1.63
N LEU A 304 9.45 -10.08 1.20
CA LEU A 304 8.02 -10.02 0.94
C LEU A 304 7.72 -10.37 -0.53
N PRO A 305 6.66 -11.16 -0.78
CA PRO A 305 6.17 -11.38 -2.14
C PRO A 305 5.87 -10.07 -2.85
N GLU A 306 6.11 -10.04 -4.15
CA GLU A 306 5.90 -8.88 -5.04
C GLU A 306 4.47 -8.32 -4.91
N ILE A 307 3.46 -9.20 -4.77
CA ILE A 307 2.07 -8.78 -4.59
C ILE A 307 1.90 -7.92 -3.32
N VAL A 308 2.55 -8.26 -2.21
CA VAL A 308 2.46 -7.49 -0.96
C VAL A 308 3.18 -6.17 -1.11
N ARG A 309 4.37 -6.18 -1.72
CA ARG A 309 5.14 -4.97 -2.04
C ARG A 309 4.36 -4.02 -2.93
N SER A 310 3.60 -4.54 -3.90
CA SER A 310 2.71 -3.73 -4.76
C SER A 310 1.61 -3.02 -3.99
N ARG A 311 1.07 -3.65 -2.94
CA ARG A 311 0.07 -3.02 -2.07
C ARG A 311 0.67 -1.95 -1.17
N PHE A 312 1.88 -2.16 -0.66
CA PHE A 312 2.61 -1.10 0.04
C PHE A 312 2.96 0.05 -0.90
N ALA A 313 3.30 -0.21 -2.17
CA ALA A 313 3.58 0.84 -3.14
C ALA A 313 2.32 1.68 -3.42
N ALA A 314 1.19 1.03 -3.69
CA ALA A 314 -0.09 1.72 -3.88
C ALA A 314 -0.54 2.51 -2.63
N LEU A 315 -0.33 1.97 -1.42
CA LEU A 315 -0.59 2.71 -0.19
C LEU A 315 0.37 3.90 -0.03
N THR A 316 1.66 3.73 -0.33
CA THR A 316 2.66 4.82 -0.26
C THR A 316 2.26 5.96 -1.20
N ASP A 317 1.81 5.61 -2.39
CA ASP A 317 1.35 6.55 -3.40
C ASP A 317 0.19 7.41 -2.88
N ASN A 318 -0.94 6.81 -2.50
CA ASN A 318 -2.11 7.56 -2.02
C ASN A 318 -1.92 8.21 -0.64
N LEU A 319 -1.07 7.65 0.23
CA LEU A 319 -0.90 8.15 1.60
C LEU A 319 0.13 9.28 1.70
N TRP A 320 1.20 9.23 0.89
CA TRP A 320 2.35 10.12 1.02
C TRP A 320 2.64 10.96 -0.23
N ILE A 321 2.32 10.48 -1.43
CA ILE A 321 2.64 11.16 -2.69
C ILE A 321 1.44 11.97 -3.16
N ASP A 322 0.28 11.35 -3.41
CA ASP A 322 -0.96 12.05 -3.75
C ASP A 322 -1.62 12.64 -2.49
N ARG A 323 -1.00 13.71 -1.99
CA ARG A 323 -1.40 14.39 -0.77
C ARG A 323 -1.20 15.88 -0.93
N HIS A 324 -2.07 16.69 -0.31
CA HIS A 324 -1.82 18.11 -0.14
C HIS A 324 -0.45 18.33 0.55
N PRO A 325 0.40 19.27 0.10
CA PRO A 325 0.19 20.32 -0.89
C PRO A 325 0.70 20.00 -2.30
N HIS A 326 0.89 18.73 -2.65
CA HIS A 326 1.39 18.36 -3.98
C HIS A 326 0.25 18.53 -5.00
N TYR A 327 0.49 19.23 -6.11
CA TYR A 327 -0.50 19.44 -7.16
C TYR A 327 0.09 19.01 -8.50
N GLU A 328 -0.76 18.47 -9.38
CA GLU A 328 -0.33 18.16 -10.74
C GLU A 328 0.10 19.45 -11.45
N MET A 329 1.26 19.39 -12.10
CA MET A 329 1.79 20.50 -12.87
C MET A 329 1.11 20.56 -14.23
N GLU A 330 0.72 21.76 -14.64
CA GLU A 330 0.22 21.99 -15.99
C GLU A 330 1.38 22.01 -16.99
N VAL A 331 1.43 21.00 -17.87
CA VAL A 331 2.43 20.90 -18.95
C VAL A 331 1.74 20.88 -20.33
N PRO A 332 2.21 21.71 -21.30
CA PRO A 332 3.21 22.76 -21.16
C PRO A 332 2.64 23.99 -20.43
N ASN A 333 3.43 24.60 -19.55
CA ASN A 333 3.06 25.87 -18.93
C ASN A 333 3.29 27.02 -19.93
N PHE A 334 2.20 27.61 -20.42
CA PHE A 334 2.25 28.73 -21.36
C PHE A 334 2.49 30.09 -20.70
N ILE A 335 2.38 30.19 -19.38
CA ILE A 335 2.58 31.41 -18.62
C ILE A 335 4.04 31.49 -18.20
N ARG A 336 4.82 32.32 -18.90
CA ARG A 336 6.20 32.62 -18.51
C ARG A 336 6.20 33.86 -17.62
N LYS A 337 6.67 33.71 -16.38
CA LYS A 337 6.97 34.87 -15.53
C LYS A 337 8.14 35.62 -16.18
N TYR A 338 7.94 36.91 -16.45
CA TYR A 338 9.04 37.77 -16.90
C TYR A 338 9.94 38.04 -15.69
N PHE A 339 10.95 37.19 -15.51
CA PHE A 339 12.01 37.46 -14.54
C PHE A 339 12.78 38.66 -15.09
N GLY A 340 12.84 39.76 -14.32
CA GLY A 340 13.52 40.99 -14.72
C GLY A 340 14.99 40.76 -15.12
N THR A 341 15.64 41.83 -15.59
CA THR A 341 16.97 41.93 -16.24
C THR A 341 18.09 40.98 -15.77
N THR A 342 18.08 40.48 -14.54
CA THR A 342 19.05 39.52 -13.99
C THR A 342 19.05 38.16 -14.70
N ALA A 343 17.88 37.61 -15.06
CA ALA A 343 17.82 36.34 -15.79
C ALA A 343 18.35 36.47 -17.23
N MET A 344 18.10 37.63 -17.84
CA MET A 344 18.61 37.99 -19.17
C MET A 344 20.13 38.20 -19.16
N GLN A 345 20.71 38.69 -18.06
CA GLN A 345 22.16 38.82 -17.88
C GLN A 345 22.87 37.47 -17.73
N MET A 346 22.25 36.47 -17.09
CA MET A 346 22.82 35.11 -16.99
C MET A 346 22.82 34.37 -18.34
N ILE A 347 21.81 34.61 -19.19
CA ILE A 347 21.78 34.06 -20.56
C ILE A 347 22.88 34.71 -21.42
N THR A 348 23.10 36.02 -21.27
CA THR A 348 24.13 36.75 -22.03
C THR A 348 25.57 36.41 -21.61
N ALA A 349 25.78 35.92 -20.38
CA ALA A 349 27.11 35.63 -19.83
C ALA A 349 27.74 34.31 -20.33
N GLY A 350 27.02 33.48 -21.09
CA GLY A 350 27.56 32.24 -21.71
C GLY A 350 28.05 31.16 -20.74
N THR A 351 27.97 31.39 -19.43
CA THR A 351 28.42 30.48 -18.37
C THR A 351 27.28 29.66 -17.77
N ALA A 352 26.02 30.00 -18.05
CA ALA A 352 24.90 29.14 -17.74
C ALA A 352 24.75 28.10 -18.86
N GLN A 353 25.34 26.92 -18.68
CA GLN A 353 24.71 25.72 -19.25
C GLN A 353 23.30 25.69 -18.67
N HIS A 354 22.34 26.20 -19.43
CA HIS A 354 20.92 26.01 -19.17
C HIS A 354 20.67 24.50 -19.31
N GLN A 355 20.98 23.74 -18.25
CA GLN A 355 20.24 22.52 -18.00
C GLN A 355 18.78 22.96 -18.06
N SER A 356 18.04 22.37 -18.99
CA SER A 356 16.64 22.70 -19.20
C SER A 356 15.90 22.25 -17.95
N GLU A 357 15.81 23.15 -16.95
CA GLU A 357 15.12 22.89 -15.70
C GLU A 357 13.67 22.59 -16.05
N LEU A 358 13.22 21.40 -15.64
CA LEU A 358 11.82 21.03 -15.75
C LEU A 358 11.01 21.81 -14.72
N PRO A 359 9.70 21.98 -14.93
CA PRO A 359 8.80 22.41 -13.87
C PRO A 359 9.05 21.55 -12.62
N LYS A 360 9.35 22.22 -11.51
CA LYS A 360 9.69 21.57 -10.24
C LYS A 360 8.68 21.95 -9.17
N PHE A 361 8.48 21.05 -8.24
CA PHE A 361 7.65 21.29 -7.07
C PHE A 361 8.24 22.45 -6.26
N GLU A 362 7.43 23.50 -6.07
CA GLU A 362 7.74 24.62 -5.19
C GLU A 362 6.51 24.96 -4.36
N LEU A 363 6.67 24.99 -3.04
CA LEU A 363 5.61 25.49 -2.16
C LEU A 363 5.49 27.01 -2.35
N ILE A 364 4.35 27.45 -2.90
CA ILE A 364 4.05 28.85 -3.26
C ILE A 364 4.19 29.80 -2.07
N THR A 365 4.08 29.29 -0.84
CA THR A 365 4.32 30.07 0.38
C THR A 365 5.33 29.30 1.23
N PRO A 366 6.50 29.87 1.56
CA PRO A 366 7.29 29.32 2.66
C PRO A 366 6.35 29.25 3.87
N PRO A 367 6.37 28.16 4.67
CA PRO A 367 5.60 28.10 5.90
C PRO A 367 5.92 29.38 6.64
N VAL A 368 4.88 30.18 6.94
CA VAL A 368 5.00 31.50 7.56
C VAL A 368 6.06 31.34 8.64
N THR A 369 7.24 31.91 8.39
CA THR A 369 8.23 32.10 9.44
C THR A 369 7.52 33.08 10.35
N SER A 370 6.77 32.51 11.30
CA SER A 370 6.04 33.23 12.32
C SER A 370 7.03 34.27 12.79
N LYS A 371 6.68 35.55 12.58
CA LYS A 371 7.40 36.66 13.18
C LYS A 371 7.69 36.23 14.61
N GLN A 372 8.96 36.28 15.02
CA GLN A 372 9.51 35.68 16.24
C GLN A 372 8.75 36.01 17.56
N GLY A 373 7.68 36.82 17.54
CA GLY A 373 6.82 37.13 18.68
C GLY A 373 5.47 36.40 18.78
N GLU A 374 4.99 35.67 17.76
CA GLU A 374 3.68 34.96 17.85
C GLU A 374 3.81 33.44 18.13
N ALA A 375 5.04 32.89 18.07
CA ALA A 375 5.31 31.47 18.27
C ALA A 375 5.25 31.02 19.76
N GLU A 376 5.30 31.95 20.72
CA GLU A 376 5.27 31.59 22.14
C GLU A 376 3.87 31.23 22.67
N GLN A 377 2.79 31.63 21.99
CA GLN A 377 1.41 31.27 22.38
C GLN A 377 0.82 30.09 21.59
N ALA A 378 1.41 29.72 20.44
CA ALA A 378 1.07 28.48 19.72
C ALA A 378 1.91 27.28 20.22
N GLY A 379 2.14 27.23 21.54
CA GLY A 379 3.01 26.25 22.19
C GLY A 379 2.68 24.80 21.81
N ASN A 380 3.69 24.08 21.33
CA ASN A 380 3.76 22.62 21.17
C ASN A 380 2.93 21.93 20.08
N MET A 381 2.35 22.62 19.08
CA MET A 381 1.92 21.89 17.87
C MET A 381 3.17 21.46 17.10
N LYS A 382 3.62 20.21 17.30
CA LYS A 382 4.65 19.56 16.49
C LYS A 382 4.20 19.59 15.03
N VAL A 383 4.75 20.52 14.25
CA VAL A 383 4.54 20.59 12.80
C VAL A 383 4.98 19.25 12.21
N ASN A 384 4.08 18.58 11.48
CA ASN A 384 4.41 17.30 10.87
C ASN A 384 5.60 17.52 9.90
N PRO A 385 6.73 16.80 10.09
CA PRO A 385 7.96 17.02 9.33
C PRO A 385 7.76 16.89 7.81
N PHE A 386 6.73 16.17 7.38
CA PHE A 386 6.34 16.06 5.98
C PHE A 386 6.10 17.42 5.31
N TYR A 387 5.48 18.38 6.01
CA TYR A 387 5.19 19.71 5.45
C TYR A 387 6.36 20.68 5.55
N GLY A 388 7.42 20.33 6.30
CA GLY A 388 8.61 21.15 6.43
C GLY A 388 9.56 21.05 5.24
N ILE A 389 9.49 19.97 4.46
CA ILE A 389 10.35 19.76 3.30
C ILE A 389 9.68 20.32 2.05
N THR A 390 10.24 21.42 1.54
CA THR A 390 9.76 22.15 0.36
C THR A 390 10.53 21.81 -0.93
N SER A 391 11.58 20.99 -0.82
CA SER A 391 12.47 20.63 -1.93
C SER A 391 11.82 19.61 -2.88
N SER A 392 12.11 19.72 -4.18
CA SER A 392 11.80 18.68 -5.18
C SER A 392 12.52 17.36 -4.89
N GLN A 393 13.58 17.36 -4.06
CA GLN A 393 14.31 16.15 -3.65
C GLN A 393 13.59 15.34 -2.54
N LYS A 394 12.41 15.79 -2.10
CA LYS A 394 11.65 15.16 -1.00
C LYS A 394 11.51 13.65 -1.16
N PHE A 395 11.21 13.16 -2.37
CA PHE A 395 10.98 11.74 -2.67
C PHE A 395 12.13 11.09 -3.44
N GLN A 396 13.33 11.64 -3.34
CA GLN A 396 14.48 11.13 -4.09
C GLN A 396 14.82 9.68 -3.72
N LEU A 397 14.55 9.28 -2.47
CA LEU A 397 14.67 7.89 -2.02
C LEU A 397 13.81 6.93 -2.85
N LEU A 398 12.55 7.31 -3.10
CA LEU A 398 11.60 6.51 -3.88
C LEU A 398 11.97 6.50 -5.36
N LEU A 399 12.36 7.65 -5.92
CA LEU A 399 12.80 7.76 -7.31
C LEU A 399 14.03 6.87 -7.58
N GLY A 400 15.04 6.95 -6.72
CA GLY A 400 16.22 6.12 -6.82
C GLY A 400 15.90 4.63 -6.72
N TYR A 401 14.92 4.26 -5.89
CA TYR A 401 14.46 2.88 -5.81
C TYR A 401 13.71 2.40 -7.06
N ILE A 402 12.81 3.23 -7.60
CA ILE A 402 12.11 2.93 -8.86
C ILE A 402 13.15 2.69 -9.96
N GLN A 403 14.12 3.61 -10.11
CA GLN A 403 15.21 3.47 -11.06
C GLN A 403 15.98 2.16 -10.86
N TYR A 404 16.44 1.87 -9.63
CA TYR A 404 17.15 0.63 -9.31
C TYR A 404 16.35 -0.62 -9.66
N HIS A 405 15.04 -0.64 -9.38
CA HIS A 405 14.19 -1.78 -9.73
C HIS A 405 14.07 -1.95 -11.25
N MET A 406 13.87 -0.88 -12.00
CA MET A 406 13.76 -0.94 -13.46
C MET A 406 15.08 -1.33 -14.13
N GLU A 407 16.22 -0.81 -13.64
CA GLU A 407 17.55 -1.19 -14.10
C GLU A 407 17.81 -2.69 -13.87
N LYS A 408 17.46 -3.19 -12.68
CA LYS A 408 17.58 -4.60 -12.33
C LYS A 408 16.69 -5.51 -13.18
N MET A 409 15.57 -5.00 -13.67
CA MET A 409 14.71 -5.72 -14.61
C MET A 409 15.34 -5.79 -16.00
N GLU A 410 16.27 -4.90 -16.38
CA GLU A 410 16.93 -4.86 -17.69
C GLU A 410 15.93 -4.87 -18.88
N GLY A 411 14.73 -4.33 -18.70
CA GLY A 411 13.65 -4.39 -19.70
C GLY A 411 13.03 -5.78 -19.91
N LYS A 412 13.34 -6.75 -19.05
CA LYS A 412 12.93 -8.15 -19.21
C LYS A 412 11.75 -8.46 -18.29
N MET A 413 10.53 -8.58 -18.83
CA MET A 413 9.37 -9.02 -18.05
C MET A 413 8.93 -10.45 -18.39
N CYS A 414 8.58 -11.20 -17.33
CA CYS A 414 8.02 -12.54 -17.48
C CYS A 414 6.49 -12.48 -17.33
N ILE A 415 5.76 -12.77 -18.41
CA ILE A 415 4.28 -12.66 -18.43
C ILE A 415 3.62 -13.52 -17.35
N THR A 416 4.22 -14.68 -17.03
CA THR A 416 3.70 -15.59 -16.00
C THR A 416 3.91 -15.08 -14.57
N GLN A 417 4.83 -14.14 -14.33
CA GLN A 417 5.12 -13.57 -13.02
C GLN A 417 4.19 -12.40 -12.69
N LYS A 418 2.89 -12.72 -12.53
CA LYS A 418 1.84 -11.72 -12.29
C LYS A 418 2.15 -10.78 -11.12
N GLY A 419 2.68 -11.31 -10.01
CA GLY A 419 3.04 -10.51 -8.84
C GLY A 419 4.11 -9.48 -9.15
N LEU A 420 5.18 -9.87 -9.86
CA LEU A 420 6.25 -8.97 -10.27
C LEU A 420 5.75 -7.90 -11.23
N ASN A 421 4.92 -8.27 -12.20
CA ASN A 421 4.38 -7.32 -13.17
C ASN A 421 3.44 -6.31 -12.48
N GLN A 422 2.62 -6.75 -11.52
CA GLN A 422 1.78 -5.86 -10.71
C GLN A 422 2.63 -4.93 -9.83
N TYR A 423 3.72 -5.44 -9.26
CA TYR A 423 4.64 -4.62 -8.48
C TYR A 423 5.34 -3.56 -9.32
N THR A 424 5.91 -3.94 -10.47
CA THR A 424 6.52 -3.03 -11.43
C THR A 424 5.50 -1.98 -11.90
N GLY A 425 4.27 -2.37 -12.21
CA GLY A 425 3.19 -1.43 -12.57
C GLY A 425 2.89 -0.42 -11.46
N ALA A 426 2.79 -0.87 -10.21
CA ALA A 426 2.58 0.03 -9.06
C ALA A 426 3.75 1.03 -8.88
N LEU A 427 4.99 0.61 -9.12
CA LEU A 427 6.15 1.51 -9.11
C LEU A 427 6.14 2.50 -10.27
N MET A 428 5.65 2.10 -11.45
CA MET A 428 5.49 3.00 -12.61
C MET A 428 4.42 4.07 -12.35
N GLU A 429 3.27 3.70 -11.78
CA GLU A 429 2.22 4.66 -11.39
C GLU A 429 2.74 5.66 -10.34
N MET A 430 3.47 5.17 -9.33
CA MET A 430 4.13 6.01 -8.34
C MET A 430 5.14 6.97 -9.00
N GLY A 431 5.94 6.48 -9.96
CA GLY A 431 6.86 7.31 -10.75
C GLY A 431 6.15 8.37 -11.59
N LEU A 432 4.98 8.04 -12.15
CA LEU A 432 4.14 8.97 -12.90
C LEU A 432 3.60 10.10 -12.01
N HIS A 433 3.10 9.79 -10.81
CA HIS A 433 2.69 10.83 -9.86
C HIS A 433 3.85 11.71 -9.42
N LEU A 434 5.03 11.12 -9.15
CA LEU A 434 6.22 11.89 -8.80
C LEU A 434 6.64 12.85 -9.92
N LEU A 435 6.53 12.41 -11.19
CA LEU A 435 6.74 13.27 -12.35
C LEU A 435 5.69 14.38 -12.43
N ARG A 436 4.40 14.03 -12.36
CA ARG A 436 3.30 15.00 -12.45
C ARG A 436 3.34 16.06 -11.36
N PHE A 437 3.81 15.72 -10.17
CA PHE A 437 3.94 16.66 -9.05
C PHE A 437 5.25 17.46 -9.05
N GLY A 438 6.17 17.21 -9.98
CA GLY A 438 7.39 18.00 -10.13
C GLY A 438 8.55 17.59 -9.22
N PHE A 439 8.60 16.33 -8.81
CA PHE A 439 9.72 15.78 -8.02
C PHE A 439 10.90 15.32 -8.89
N ILE A 440 10.80 15.43 -10.22
CA ILE A 440 11.89 15.17 -11.18
C ILE A 440 12.30 16.51 -11.81
N PRO A 441 13.19 17.29 -11.17
CA PRO A 441 13.50 18.67 -11.56
C PRO A 441 14.40 18.82 -12.80
N THR A 442 15.13 17.79 -13.22
CA THR A 442 16.12 17.88 -14.31
C THR A 442 15.82 16.91 -15.44
N TRP A 443 16.21 17.32 -16.66
CA TRP A 443 16.12 16.47 -17.84
C TRP A 443 16.97 15.20 -17.71
N ASP A 444 18.18 15.31 -17.17
CA ASP A 444 19.07 14.16 -16.96
C ASP A 444 18.40 13.12 -16.06
N GLN A 445 17.83 13.54 -14.94
CA GLN A 445 17.10 12.63 -14.04
C GLN A 445 15.86 12.02 -14.71
N LEU A 446 15.15 12.81 -15.53
CA LEU A 446 14.02 12.28 -16.30
C LEU A 446 14.48 11.20 -17.27
N CYS A 447 15.58 11.41 -17.99
CA CYS A 447 16.16 10.42 -18.89
C CYS A 447 16.62 9.15 -18.15
N ASP A 448 17.30 9.31 -17.01
CA ASP A 448 17.78 8.21 -16.17
C ASP A 448 16.64 7.30 -15.68
N ILE A 449 15.47 7.89 -15.41
CA ILE A 449 14.28 7.14 -14.99
C ILE A 449 13.51 6.58 -16.19
N LEU A 450 13.36 7.35 -17.27
CA LEU A 450 12.56 6.95 -18.42
C LEU A 450 13.22 5.84 -19.25
N GLU A 451 14.54 5.83 -19.40
CA GLU A 451 15.21 4.82 -20.24
C GLU A 451 14.94 3.39 -19.73
N PRO A 452 15.14 3.05 -18.44
CA PRO A 452 14.78 1.75 -17.90
C PRO A 452 13.28 1.42 -18.00
N ILE A 453 12.41 2.41 -17.79
CA ILE A 453 10.95 2.24 -17.91
C ILE A 453 10.55 1.89 -19.34
N LEU A 454 11.09 2.63 -20.33
CA LEU A 454 10.84 2.38 -21.75
C LEU A 454 11.31 0.98 -22.17
N LYS A 455 12.46 0.52 -21.66
CA LYS A 455 12.92 -0.86 -21.87
C LYS A 455 11.92 -1.88 -21.31
N CYS A 456 11.32 -1.61 -20.15
CA CYS A 456 10.29 -2.49 -19.58
C CYS A 456 8.96 -2.45 -20.35
N MET A 457 8.64 -1.33 -21.02
CA MET A 457 7.40 -1.16 -21.80
C MET A 457 7.51 -1.68 -23.25
N ASP A 458 8.72 -1.87 -23.79
CA ASP A 458 8.93 -2.33 -25.17
C ASP A 458 8.30 -3.71 -25.42
N GLY A 459 8.32 -4.60 -24.42
CA GLY A 459 7.69 -5.92 -24.47
C GLY A 459 8.33 -6.91 -25.44
N ARG A 460 9.23 -6.47 -26.34
CA ARG A 460 9.98 -7.33 -27.27
C ARG A 460 10.89 -8.32 -26.56
N THR A 461 11.33 -7.95 -25.37
CA THR A 461 12.16 -8.73 -24.46
C THR A 461 11.36 -9.60 -23.50
N ASP A 462 10.02 -9.59 -23.59
CA ASP A 462 9.17 -10.39 -22.71
C ASP A 462 9.18 -11.85 -23.11
N TRP A 463 9.12 -12.74 -22.11
CA TRP A 463 9.05 -14.17 -22.34
C TRP A 463 7.97 -14.85 -21.48
N LEU A 464 7.50 -15.96 -22.00
CA LEU A 464 6.70 -16.91 -21.25
C LEU A 464 7.65 -17.92 -20.63
N LYS A 465 7.69 -17.97 -19.29
CA LYS A 465 8.36 -19.09 -18.61
C LYS A 465 7.59 -20.36 -18.93
N GLN A 466 8.20 -21.30 -19.65
CA GLN A 466 7.58 -22.60 -19.88
C GLN A 466 7.39 -23.29 -18.53
N ALA A 467 6.25 -23.98 -18.34
CA ALA A 467 5.92 -24.64 -17.07
C ALA A 467 7.02 -25.63 -16.61
N THR A 468 7.80 -26.15 -17.55
CA THR A 468 8.94 -27.06 -17.36
C THR A 468 10.21 -26.40 -16.81
N ASP A 469 10.41 -25.09 -17.01
CA ASP A 469 11.60 -24.35 -16.54
C ASP A 469 11.51 -23.91 -15.07
N GLN A 470 10.55 -24.43 -14.30
CA GLN A 470 10.57 -24.31 -12.84
C GLN A 470 11.66 -25.19 -12.18
N LEU A 471 12.35 -26.03 -12.97
CA LEU A 471 13.29 -27.03 -12.46
C LEU A 471 14.74 -26.54 -12.34
N THR A 472 15.11 -25.41 -12.94
CA THR A 472 16.45 -24.81 -12.74
C THR A 472 16.42 -23.88 -11.53
N PRO A 473 17.34 -24.06 -10.56
CA PRO A 473 17.45 -23.15 -9.44
C PRO A 473 17.87 -21.79 -10.01
N ARG A 474 17.16 -20.72 -9.65
CA ARG A 474 17.69 -19.36 -9.81
C ARG A 474 19.07 -19.39 -9.16
N SER A 475 20.12 -19.27 -9.98
CA SER A 475 21.46 -18.95 -9.48
C SER A 475 21.28 -17.79 -8.52
N ALA A 476 21.72 -18.05 -7.31
CA ALA A 476 21.38 -17.35 -6.10
C ALA A 476 21.18 -15.84 -6.32
N PHE A 477 20.06 -15.31 -5.81
CA PHE A 477 20.06 -13.99 -5.19
C PHE A 477 20.99 -14.04 -3.97
N VAL A 478 22.28 -14.26 -4.20
CA VAL A 478 23.32 -13.79 -3.30
C VAL A 478 23.30 -12.30 -3.58
N LEU A 479 22.72 -11.54 -2.65
CA LEU A 479 23.24 -10.20 -2.42
C LEU A 479 24.75 -10.40 -2.39
N ASP A 480 25.46 -9.82 -3.35
CA ASP A 480 26.91 -9.82 -3.36
C ASP A 480 27.32 -8.97 -2.15
N VAL A 481 27.20 -9.57 -0.96
CA VAL A 481 27.77 -9.07 0.28
C VAL A 481 29.25 -9.30 0.06
N GLY A 482 29.88 -8.31 -0.56
CA GLY A 482 31.31 -8.34 -0.84
C GLY A 482 32.05 -8.81 0.42
N PRO A 483 33.06 -9.67 0.29
CA PRO A 483 33.78 -10.16 1.45
C PRO A 483 34.65 -9.02 1.99
N ASN A 484 34.14 -8.17 2.87
CA ASN A 484 34.92 -7.18 3.63
C ASN A 484 34.12 -6.60 4.80
N GLY A 485 34.57 -6.85 6.04
CA GLY A 485 34.22 -6.06 7.24
C GLY A 485 33.48 -6.82 8.32
#